data_AF-A0A2I0JD01-F1
#
_entry.id   AF-A0A2I0JD01-F1
#
_cell.length_a   1.000
_cell.length_b   1.000
_cell.length_c   1.000
_cell.angle_alpha   90.00
_cell.angle_beta   90.00
_cell.angle_gamma   90.00
#
_symmetry.space_group_name_H-M   'P 1'
#
loop_
_entity.id
_entity.type
_entity.pdbx_description
1 polymer ?
#
loop_
_entity_poly.entity_id
_entity_poly.type
_entity_poly.pdbx_seq_one_letter_code
_entity_poly.pdbx_strand_id
1 'polypeptide(L)'
;MVWSHLILEPTMLCPSAWCPYLSLVLLVNLGLIAVSASGDGFCSGQYIVSPVSESDPHMYWKVTNPTLSPSHLQDLPGFTRSVYRSDHALITPESHVWSPLPDWTYTLGAFLITPAMGSHFVMYLARMAENSRSGLPTNDIE
;
A
#
# COMPACT_ATOMS: atom_id res chain seq x y z
N MET A 1 -38.24 51.45 59.95
CA MET A 1 -38.55 51.25 58.52
C MET A 1 -37.47 50.35 57.93
N VAL A 2 -37.74 49.04 57.89
CA VAL A 2 -37.86 48.18 56.67
C VAL A 2 -36.48 48.00 55.98
N TRP A 3 -35.70 46.91 56.07
CA TRP A 3 -35.88 45.44 55.91
C TRP A 3 -36.24 44.95 54.48
N SER A 4 -35.55 43.88 54.03
CA SER A 4 -35.70 43.08 52.77
C SER A 4 -34.86 43.57 51.56
N HIS A 5 -34.10 42.78 50.78
CA HIS A 5 -34.21 41.38 50.32
C HIS A 5 -32.80 40.79 49.97
N LEU A 6 -32.46 39.57 50.44
CA LEU A 6 -32.38 38.26 49.73
C LEU A 6 -31.18 38.06 48.77
N ILE A 7 -30.56 36.88 48.54
CA ILE A 7 -30.27 35.60 49.23
C ILE A 7 -29.64 34.66 48.15
N LEU A 8 -28.66 33.84 48.55
CA LEU A 8 -28.20 32.52 48.04
C LEU A 8 -27.45 32.33 46.68
N GLU A 9 -26.18 31.93 46.86
CA GLU A 9 -25.37 30.83 46.30
C GLU A 9 -25.81 29.96 45.10
N PRO A 10 -24.83 29.45 44.32
CA PRO A 10 -25.06 28.64 43.13
C PRO A 10 -25.44 27.20 43.48
N THR A 11 -26.60 26.77 42.99
CA THR A 11 -26.98 25.37 42.87
C THR A 11 -26.22 24.71 41.72
N MET A 12 -25.47 23.64 41.99
CA MET A 12 -25.46 22.46 41.12
C MET A 12 -24.94 21.25 41.89
N LEU A 13 -25.89 20.58 42.53
CA LEU A 13 -25.76 19.23 43.07
C LEU A 13 -25.48 18.26 41.91
N CYS A 14 -24.27 17.68 41.88
CA CYS A 14 -23.97 16.54 41.03
C CYS A 14 -24.44 15.26 41.78
N PRO A 15 -25.41 14.49 41.25
CA PRO A 15 -25.88 13.28 41.90
C PRO A 15 -24.77 12.22 41.91
N SER A 16 -24.37 11.80 43.11
CA SER A 16 -23.25 10.92 43.44
C SER A 16 -23.25 9.51 42.80
N ALA A 17 -24.28 9.17 42.02
CA ALA A 17 -24.42 7.87 41.37
C ALA A 17 -23.80 7.79 39.96
N TRP A 18 -23.49 8.92 39.32
CA TRP A 18 -22.98 8.95 37.93
C TRP A 18 -21.46 9.09 37.84
N CYS A 19 -20.81 9.38 38.98
CA CYS A 19 -19.37 9.52 39.11
C CYS A 19 -18.56 8.25 38.77
N PRO A 20 -18.96 7.03 39.20
CA PRO A 20 -18.20 5.83 38.86
C PRO A 20 -18.36 5.43 37.39
N TYR A 21 -19.48 5.79 36.75
CA TYR A 21 -19.73 5.48 35.34
C TYR A 21 -18.89 6.36 34.41
N LEU A 22 -18.77 7.66 34.72
CA LEU A 22 -17.88 8.57 33.98
C LEU A 22 -16.40 8.18 34.14
N SER A 23 -16.00 7.76 35.35
CA SER A 23 -14.64 7.26 35.60
C SER A 23 -14.33 5.96 34.86
N LEU A 24 -15.31 5.04 34.75
CA LEU A 24 -15.16 3.77 34.04
C LEU A 24 -15.05 4.01 32.52
N VAL A 25 -15.87 4.88 31.95
CA VAL A 25 -15.82 5.25 30.53
C VAL A 25 -14.49 5.94 30.20
N LEU A 26 -13.96 6.79 31.08
CA LEU A 26 -12.66 7.43 30.88
C LEU A 26 -11.51 6.41 30.88
N LEU A 27 -11.53 5.44 31.80
CA LEU A 27 -10.53 4.37 31.89
C LEU A 27 -10.55 3.42 30.67
N VAL A 28 -11.74 3.10 30.15
CA VAL A 28 -11.88 2.27 28.94
C VAL A 28 -11.35 2.99 27.69
N ASN A 29 -11.61 4.31 27.57
CA ASN A 29 -11.07 5.10 26.46
C ASN A 29 -9.55 5.32 26.58
N LEU A 30 -9.00 5.49 27.79
CA LEU A 30 -7.54 5.55 28.00
C LEU A 30 -6.84 4.23 27.67
N GLY A 31 -7.47 3.09 27.99
CA GLY A 31 -6.95 1.76 27.66
C GLY A 31 -6.93 1.47 26.16
N LEU A 32 -7.92 1.98 25.41
CA LEU A 32 -7.99 1.85 23.95
C LEU A 32 -6.91 2.69 23.22
N ILE A 33 -6.44 3.79 23.82
CA ILE A 33 -5.37 4.61 23.23
C ILE A 33 -3.99 3.96 23.44
N ALA A 34 -3.82 3.12 24.47
CA ALA A 34 -2.54 2.46 24.77
C ALA A 34 -2.22 1.25 23.86
N VAL A 35 -3.16 0.81 23.01
CA VAL A 35 -3.01 -0.38 22.14
C VAL A 35 -2.61 -0.01 20.69
N SER A 36 -2.16 1.22 20.42
CA SER A 36 -1.60 1.60 19.11
C SER A 36 -0.07 1.77 19.08
N ALA A 37 0.63 1.42 20.16
CA ALA A 37 2.09 1.47 20.24
C ALA A 37 2.75 0.08 20.35
N SER A 38 2.17 -0.95 19.73
CA SER A 38 2.97 -2.09 19.30
C SER A 38 3.70 -1.66 18.03
N GLY A 39 4.88 -1.07 18.24
CA GLY A 39 5.86 -0.86 17.19
C GLY A 39 6.38 -2.21 16.71
N ASP A 40 5.55 -2.94 15.98
CA ASP A 40 6.01 -4.03 15.13
C ASP A 40 6.85 -3.38 14.05
N GLY A 41 8.15 -3.63 14.14
CA GLY A 41 9.19 -3.00 13.33
C GLY A 41 8.87 -3.11 11.85
N PHE A 42 8.40 -2.00 11.29
CA PHE A 42 8.71 -1.69 9.90
C PHE A 42 10.23 -1.59 9.83
N CYS A 43 10.85 -2.41 8.98
CA CYS A 43 12.23 -2.19 8.58
C CYS A 43 12.31 -0.79 7.95
N SER A 44 12.67 0.22 8.75
CA SER A 44 13.12 1.50 8.24
C SER A 44 14.39 1.21 7.45
N GLY A 45 14.22 0.95 6.15
CA GLY A 45 15.32 0.86 5.21
C GLY A 45 16.05 2.18 5.25
N GLN A 46 17.28 2.15 5.76
CA GLN A 46 18.15 3.32 5.84
C GLN A 46 18.45 3.73 4.40
N TYR A 47 17.75 4.75 3.89
CA TYR A 47 18.07 5.36 2.61
C TYR A 47 19.33 6.21 2.81
N ILE A 48 20.49 5.57 2.70
CA ILE A 48 21.75 6.28 2.56
C ILE A 48 21.72 6.87 1.15
N VAL A 49 21.56 8.19 1.04
CA VAL A 49 21.90 8.92 -0.19
C VAL A 49 23.42 8.87 -0.31
N SER A 50 23.92 7.79 -0.89
CA SER A 50 25.29 7.74 -1.37
C SER A 50 25.39 8.60 -2.65
N PRO A 51 26.49 9.34 -2.86
CA PRO A 51 26.73 9.99 -4.14
C PRO A 51 26.72 8.92 -5.23
N VAL A 52 25.88 9.11 -6.25
CA VAL A 52 25.68 8.18 -7.38
C VAL A 52 27.03 7.87 -8.00
N SER A 53 27.54 6.70 -7.65
CA SER A 53 28.68 6.05 -8.29
C SER A 53 28.07 5.11 -9.33
N GLU A 54 28.62 5.01 -10.53
CA GLU A 54 28.16 4.05 -11.56
C GLU A 54 28.14 2.58 -11.06
N SER A 55 28.76 2.31 -9.91
CA SER A 55 28.84 1.03 -9.22
C SER A 55 27.82 0.84 -8.07
N ASP A 56 27.04 1.85 -7.70
CA ASP A 56 25.99 1.72 -6.68
C ASP A 56 24.70 1.22 -7.35
N PRO A 57 24.01 0.18 -6.85
CA PRO A 57 22.80 -0.30 -7.48
C PRO A 57 21.78 0.84 -7.56
N HIS A 58 21.41 1.22 -8.78
CA HIS A 58 20.39 2.24 -8.99
C HIS A 58 19.12 1.87 -8.22
N MET A 59 18.36 2.88 -7.79
CA MET A 59 17.09 2.69 -7.07
C MET A 59 16.21 1.69 -7.84
N TYR A 60 15.63 0.71 -7.14
CA TYR A 60 14.85 -0.40 -7.71
C TYR A 60 15.63 -1.46 -8.50
N TRP A 61 16.97 -1.54 -8.39
CA TRP A 61 17.79 -2.57 -9.06
C TRP A 61 17.23 -4.00 -8.97
N LYS A 62 16.75 -4.42 -7.78
CA LYS A 62 16.22 -5.78 -7.58
C LYS A 62 14.86 -6.03 -8.26
N VAL A 63 14.13 -4.97 -8.63
CA VAL A 63 12.88 -5.07 -9.38
C VAL A 63 13.18 -5.43 -10.84
N THR A 64 14.20 -4.81 -11.43
CA THR A 64 14.64 -5.05 -12.81
C THR A 64 15.58 -6.25 -12.94
N ASN A 65 16.35 -6.53 -11.88
CA ASN A 65 17.33 -7.61 -11.79
C ASN A 65 17.07 -8.45 -10.51
N PRO A 66 16.08 -9.34 -10.53
CA PRO A 66 15.72 -10.14 -9.35
C PRO A 66 16.85 -11.09 -8.96
N THR A 67 17.02 -11.31 -7.65
CA THR A 67 18.02 -12.26 -7.11
C THR A 67 17.86 -13.67 -7.70
N LEU A 68 16.60 -14.09 -7.92
CA LEU A 68 16.27 -15.30 -8.66
C LEU A 68 15.70 -14.89 -10.02
N SER A 69 16.57 -14.85 -11.03
CA SER A 69 16.21 -14.50 -12.41
C SER A 69 15.71 -15.73 -13.19
N PRO A 70 14.96 -15.52 -14.29
CA PRO A 70 14.52 -16.63 -15.16
C PRO A 70 15.68 -17.46 -15.71
N SER A 71 16.86 -16.86 -15.89
CA SER A 71 18.05 -17.56 -16.39
C SER A 71 18.55 -18.65 -15.44
N HIS A 72 18.30 -18.52 -14.13
CA HIS A 72 18.66 -19.54 -13.14
C HIS A 72 17.76 -20.78 -13.18
N LEU A 73 16.64 -20.73 -13.92
CA LEU A 73 15.62 -21.78 -13.96
C LEU A 73 15.60 -22.53 -15.29
N GLN A 74 16.53 -22.25 -16.21
CA GLN A 74 16.54 -22.82 -17.57
C GLN A 74 16.64 -24.37 -17.59
N ASP A 75 17.29 -24.96 -16.59
CA ASP A 75 17.48 -26.42 -16.48
C ASP A 75 16.32 -27.13 -15.78
N LEU A 76 15.26 -26.40 -15.39
CA LEU A 76 14.10 -26.92 -14.68
C LEU A 76 12.85 -26.82 -15.57
N PRO A 77 12.59 -27.81 -16.44
CA PRO A 77 11.51 -27.73 -17.41
C PRO A 77 10.15 -27.59 -16.72
N GLY A 78 9.41 -26.54 -17.09
CA GLY A 78 8.07 -26.26 -16.56
C GLY A 78 8.05 -25.70 -15.13
N PHE A 79 9.22 -25.47 -14.51
CA PHE A 79 9.27 -24.87 -13.19
C PHE A 79 8.87 -23.39 -13.23
N THR A 80 7.95 -23.00 -12.36
CA THR A 80 7.57 -21.61 -12.13
C THR A 80 7.13 -21.42 -10.70
N ARG A 81 7.41 -20.25 -10.13
CA ARG A 81 6.88 -19.83 -8.82
C ARG A 81 5.52 -19.14 -8.94
N SER A 82 5.05 -18.88 -10.15
CA SER A 82 3.76 -18.24 -10.38
C SER A 82 2.61 -19.17 -10.05
N VAL A 83 1.58 -18.63 -9.40
CA VAL A 83 0.37 -19.35 -9.00
C VAL A 83 -0.84 -18.47 -9.27
N TYR A 84 -1.86 -19.04 -9.89
CA TYR A 84 -3.17 -18.41 -10.10
C TYR A 84 -4.24 -19.19 -9.33
N ARG A 85 -5.03 -18.48 -8.51
CA ARG A 85 -6.16 -18.99 -7.71
C ARG A 85 -7.38 -18.09 -7.92
N SER A 86 -8.52 -18.50 -7.36
CA SER A 86 -9.79 -17.80 -7.54
C SER A 86 -9.83 -16.40 -6.93
N ASP A 87 -9.08 -16.16 -5.86
CA ASP A 87 -9.11 -14.94 -5.05
C ASP A 87 -7.76 -14.19 -5.02
N HIS A 88 -6.69 -14.78 -5.55
CA HIS A 88 -5.38 -14.15 -5.61
C HIS A 88 -4.49 -14.74 -6.72
N ALA A 89 -3.43 -14.02 -7.05
CA ALA A 89 -2.38 -14.48 -7.93
C ALA A 89 -1.00 -14.06 -7.42
N LEU A 90 -0.02 -14.95 -7.57
CA LEU A 90 1.39 -14.65 -7.45
C LEU A 90 2.00 -14.71 -8.86
N ILE A 91 2.44 -13.58 -9.37
CA ILE A 91 3.02 -13.47 -10.73
C ILE A 91 4.49 -13.11 -10.58
N THR A 92 5.36 -13.91 -11.18
CA THR A 92 6.82 -13.85 -10.98
C THR A 92 7.56 -13.58 -12.29
N PRO A 93 8.81 -13.07 -12.25
CA PRO A 93 9.52 -12.61 -13.45
C PRO A 93 9.64 -13.64 -14.57
N GLU A 94 9.75 -14.93 -14.23
CA GLU A 94 9.86 -16.02 -15.20
C GLU A 94 8.56 -16.28 -15.99
N SER A 95 7.40 -15.79 -15.51
CA SER A 95 6.11 -15.99 -16.18
C SER A 95 5.60 -14.76 -16.93
N HIS A 96 6.39 -13.69 -17.06
CA HIS A 96 5.99 -12.51 -17.83
C HIS A 96 5.95 -12.82 -19.32
N VAL A 97 4.82 -12.58 -19.96
CA VAL A 97 4.64 -12.73 -21.42
C VAL A 97 4.77 -11.36 -22.07
N TRP A 98 5.85 -11.14 -22.80
CA TRP A 98 6.11 -9.86 -23.48
C TRP A 98 5.58 -9.87 -24.91
N SER A 99 4.74 -8.90 -25.25
CA SER A 99 4.21 -8.69 -26.60
C SER A 99 4.15 -7.20 -26.95
N PRO A 100 4.13 -6.81 -28.23
CA PRO A 100 3.91 -5.41 -28.59
C PRO A 100 2.66 -4.82 -27.94
N LEU A 101 2.76 -3.62 -27.36
CA LEU A 101 1.59 -2.90 -26.85
C LEU A 101 0.82 -2.23 -28.00
N PRO A 102 -0.50 -2.47 -28.13
CA PRO A 102 -1.32 -1.80 -29.15
C PRO A 102 -1.20 -0.29 -29.03
N ASP A 103 -1.10 0.40 -30.17
CA ASP A 103 -1.00 1.87 -30.28
C ASP A 103 0.24 2.52 -29.63
N TRP A 104 1.18 1.72 -29.12
CA TRP A 104 2.47 2.19 -28.61
C TRP A 104 3.57 1.96 -29.64
N THR A 105 4.55 2.87 -29.69
CA THR A 105 5.69 2.76 -30.60
C THR A 105 6.89 2.17 -29.86
N TYR A 106 7.51 1.13 -30.44
CA TYR A 106 8.72 0.46 -29.91
C TYR A 106 8.64 0.07 -28.42
N THR A 107 7.47 -0.44 -27.99
CA THR A 107 7.24 -0.84 -26.61
C THR A 107 6.67 -2.25 -26.53
N LEU A 108 7.25 -3.08 -25.67
CA LEU A 108 6.69 -4.38 -25.28
C LEU A 108 5.94 -4.25 -23.95
N GLY A 109 4.77 -4.86 -23.84
CA GLY A 109 4.00 -4.96 -22.61
C GLY A 109 3.94 -6.39 -22.10
N ALA A 110 3.85 -6.54 -20.78
CA ALA A 110 3.47 -7.78 -20.12
C ALA A 110 2.29 -7.49 -19.18
N PHE A 111 1.09 -7.95 -19.57
CA PHE A 111 -0.10 -7.82 -18.74
C PHE A 111 -0.02 -8.77 -17.54
N LEU A 112 -0.16 -8.23 -16.33
CA LEU A 112 -0.13 -8.97 -15.07
C LEU A 112 -1.54 -9.20 -14.53
N ILE A 113 -2.36 -8.15 -14.49
CA ILE A 113 -3.74 -8.20 -14.00
C ILE A 113 -4.66 -7.60 -15.04
N THR A 114 -5.78 -8.29 -15.33
CA THR A 114 -6.83 -7.80 -16.24
C THR A 114 -8.21 -8.14 -15.66
N PRO A 115 -9.30 -7.49 -16.12
CA PRO A 115 -10.66 -7.81 -15.68
C PRO A 115 -11.07 -9.27 -15.90
N ALA A 116 -10.41 -10.01 -16.80
CA ALA A 116 -10.61 -11.45 -16.96
C ALA A 116 -10.27 -12.26 -15.68
N MET A 117 -9.51 -11.68 -14.76
CA MET A 117 -9.19 -12.25 -13.44
C MET A 117 -10.19 -11.83 -12.35
N GLY A 118 -11.21 -11.03 -12.66
CA GLY A 118 -12.18 -10.49 -11.70
C GLY A 118 -11.79 -9.14 -11.08
N SER A 119 -10.75 -8.47 -11.59
CA SER A 119 -10.40 -7.09 -11.19
C SER A 119 -11.24 -6.04 -11.91
N HIS A 120 -11.26 -4.82 -11.37
CA HIS A 120 -11.79 -3.62 -12.04
C HIS A 120 -10.68 -2.68 -12.54
N PHE A 121 -9.47 -3.20 -12.67
CA PHE A 121 -8.30 -2.46 -13.14
C PHE A 121 -7.38 -3.36 -13.97
N VAL A 122 -6.49 -2.74 -14.72
CA VAL A 122 -5.43 -3.41 -15.49
C VAL A 122 -4.08 -3.05 -14.88
N MET A 123 -3.19 -4.03 -14.75
CA MET A 123 -1.80 -3.82 -14.38
C MET A 123 -0.91 -4.49 -15.43
N TYR A 124 0.07 -3.76 -15.95
CA TYR A 124 1.04 -4.28 -16.90
C TYR A 124 2.41 -3.65 -16.66
N LEU A 125 3.46 -4.34 -17.12
CA LEU A 125 4.79 -3.78 -17.22
C LEU A 125 5.04 -3.33 -18.66
N ALA A 126 5.61 -2.13 -18.85
CA ALA A 126 6.01 -1.63 -20.16
C ALA A 126 7.53 -1.59 -20.27
N ARG A 127 8.08 -2.28 -21.27
CA ARG A 127 9.47 -2.18 -21.70
C ARG A 127 9.56 -1.23 -22.88
N MET A 128 9.96 -0.01 -22.58
CA MET A 128 10.11 1.08 -23.53
C MET A 128 11.55 1.09 -24.06
N ALA A 129 11.73 0.84 -25.36
CA ALA A 129 13.04 0.91 -26.01
C ALA A 129 13.42 2.36 -26.35
N GLU A 130 14.59 2.57 -26.96
CA GLU A 130 14.98 3.88 -27.46
C GLU A 130 13.96 4.41 -28.49
N ASN A 131 13.67 5.71 -28.44
CA ASN A 131 12.68 6.38 -29.31
C ASN A 131 11.25 5.82 -29.21
N SER A 132 10.91 5.14 -28.11
CA SER A 132 9.55 4.66 -27.84
C SER A 132 8.58 5.78 -27.47
N ARG A 133 7.28 5.52 -27.68
CA ARG A 133 6.19 6.45 -27.35
C ARG A 133 4.98 5.68 -26.85
N SER A 134 4.28 6.23 -25.86
CA SER A 134 3.02 5.68 -25.39
C SER A 134 1.87 6.01 -26.34
N GLY A 135 0.87 5.12 -26.40
CA GLY A 135 -0.41 5.41 -27.04
C GLY A 135 -1.22 6.44 -26.24
N LEU A 136 -2.21 7.03 -26.89
CA LEU A 136 -3.17 7.91 -26.23
C LEU A 136 -4.12 7.10 -25.33
N PRO A 137 -4.60 7.65 -24.21
CA PRO A 137 -5.72 7.06 -23.51
C PRO A 137 -6.95 7.03 -24.42
N THR A 138 -7.76 6.00 -24.29
CA THR A 138 -9.05 5.93 -24.98
C THR A 138 -9.97 7.04 -24.48
N ASN A 139 -10.71 7.68 -25.38
CA ASN A 139 -11.47 8.92 -25.11
C ASN A 139 -12.54 8.81 -24.00
N ASP A 140 -12.88 7.60 -23.55
CA ASP A 140 -14.02 7.33 -22.66
C ASP A 140 -13.61 6.66 -21.32
N ILE A 141 -12.32 6.70 -20.95
CA ILE A 141 -11.83 6.07 -19.71
C ILE A 141 -10.86 7.03 -19.00
N GLU A 142 -11.28 7.56 -17.84
CA GLU A 142 -10.45 8.28 -16.85
C GLU A 142 -10.12 7.35 -15.67
#